data_AF-A0A352RED3-F1
#
_entry.id   AF-A0A352RED3-F1
#
_cell.length_a   1.000
_cell.length_b   1.000
_cell.length_c   1.000
_cell.angle_alpha   90.00
_cell.angle_beta   90.00
_cell.angle_gamma   90.00
#
_symmetry.space_group_name_H-M   'P 1'
#
loop_
_entity.id
_entity.type
_entity.pdbx_description
1 polymer ?
#
loop_
_entity_poly.entity_id
_entity_poly.type
_entity_poly.pdbx_seq_one_letter_code
_entity_poly.pdbx_strand_id
1 'polypeptide(L)' 'MDSTKIVLSILDETYIIHKLDQSTNLPEELIECEFYSLSNSQEELSLVCPEQMLIQSENSSPNWKCLKVAGPL' A
#
# COMPACT_ATOMS: atom_id res chain seq x y z
N MET A 1 -33.81 -1.35 6.64
CA MET A 1 -32.47 -0.95 6.22
C MET A 1 -31.86 -2.19 5.60
N ASP A 2 -31.82 -2.26 4.27
CA ASP A 2 -31.23 -3.41 3.59
C ASP A 2 -29.74 -3.46 3.92
N SER A 3 -29.25 -4.61 4.35
CA SER A 3 -27.83 -4.82 4.60
C SER A 3 -27.11 -5.01 3.27
N THR A 4 -26.28 -4.05 2.87
CA THR A 4 -25.40 -4.18 1.71
C THR A 4 -24.43 -5.33 1.97
N LYS A 5 -24.51 -6.39 1.15
CA LYS A 5 -23.53 -7.48 1.17
C LYS A 5 -22.26 -7.02 0.46
N ILE A 6 -21.17 -6.90 1.21
CA ILE A 6 -19.84 -6.60 0.69
C ILE A 6 -19.10 -7.92 0.46
N VAL A 7 -18.51 -8.09 -0.72
CA VAL A 7 -17.63 -9.22 -1.02
C VAL A 7 -16.19 -8.73 -0.93
N LEU A 8 -15.38 -9.43 -0.13
CA LEU A 8 -13.96 -9.13 0.07
C LEU A 8 -13.10 -10.26 -0.51
N SER A 9 -12.00 -9.88 -1.15
CA SER A 9 -10.93 -10.79 -1.56
C SER A 9 -9.59 -10.32 -0.97
N ILE A 10 -8.67 -11.24 -0.73
CA ILE A 10 -7.31 -10.92 -0.30
C ILE A 10 -6.42 -10.89 -1.55
N LEU A 11 -5.54 -9.88 -1.69
CA LEU A 11 -4.52 -9.88 -2.74
C LEU A 11 -3.41 -10.88 -2.43
N ASP A 12 -2.79 -11.48 -3.45
CA ASP A 12 -1.84 -12.59 -3.28
C ASP A 12 -0.53 -12.15 -2.60
N GLU A 13 -0.06 -10.94 -2.88
CA GLU A 13 1.20 -10.41 -2.35
C GLU A 13 1.10 -10.01 -0.87
N THR A 14 2.25 -10.03 -0.18
CA THR A 14 2.42 -9.43 1.15
C THR A 14 2.98 -8.03 0.97
N TYR A 15 2.48 -7.09 1.77
CA TYR A 15 2.79 -5.68 1.65
C TYR A 15 3.54 -5.18 2.88
N ILE A 16 4.25 -4.08 2.67
CA ILE A 16 4.94 -3.31 3.69
C ILE A 16 4.46 -1.86 3.63
N ILE A 17 4.38 -1.22 4.80
CA ILE A 17 4.05 0.20 4.93
C ILE A 17 5.32 0.94 5.36
N HIS A 18 5.84 1.81 4.50
CA HIS A 18 6.97 2.68 4.80
C HIS A 18 6.49 4.07 5.21
N LYS A 19 7.12 4.63 6.25
CA LYS A 19 7.10 6.06 6.54
C LYS A 19 8.38 6.68 5.98
N LEU A 20 8.22 7.62 5.06
CA LEU A 20 9.28 8.22 4.27
C LEU A 20 9.32 9.74 4.47
N ASP A 21 10.49 10.31 4.18
CA ASP A 21 10.64 11.76 4.04
C ASP A 21 9.97 12.23 2.73
N GLN A 22 9.47 13.47 2.70
CA GLN A 22 8.83 14.02 1.50
C GLN A 22 9.79 14.16 0.31
N SER A 23 11.10 14.19 0.55
CA SER A 23 12.15 14.24 -0.46
C SER A 23 12.66 12.86 -0.91
N THR A 24 12.12 11.77 -0.37
CA THR A 24 12.53 10.42 -0.74
C THR A 24 12.28 10.16 -2.22
N ASN A 25 13.34 9.80 -2.95
CA ASN A 25 13.23 9.30 -4.31
C ASN A 25 12.70 7.87 -4.30
N LEU A 26 11.63 7.62 -5.04
CA LEU A 26 11.03 6.30 -5.18
C LEU A 26 11.55 5.60 -6.45
N PRO A 27 11.73 4.27 -6.42
CA PRO A 27 12.09 3.49 -7.61
C PRO A 27 11.00 3.61 -8.69
N GLU A 28 11.41 3.69 -9.96
CA GLU A 28 10.47 3.77 -11.09
C GLU A 28 9.64 2.48 -11.23
N GLU A 29 10.21 1.35 -10.81
CA GLU A 29 9.58 0.03 -10.80
C GLU A 29 8.32 -0.03 -9.92
N LEU A 30 8.11 0.94 -9.02
CA LEU A 30 6.89 1.05 -8.21
C LEU A 30 5.62 1.14 -9.08
N ILE A 31 5.73 1.78 -10.25
CA ILE A 31 4.61 1.95 -11.19
C ILE A 31 4.20 0.61 -11.84
N GLU A 32 5.10 -0.38 -11.83
CA GLU A 32 4.84 -1.71 -12.38
C GLU A 32 4.14 -2.65 -11.39
N CYS A 33 4.03 -2.26 -10.11
CA CYS A 33 3.34 -3.05 -9.09
C CYS A 33 1.84 -3.14 -9.37
N GLU A 34 1.23 -4.31 -9.17
CA GLU A 34 -0.22 -4.48 -9.29
C GLU A 34 -1.01 -3.58 -8.34
N PHE A 35 -0.49 -3.37 -7.13
CA PHE A 35 -1.04 -2.43 -6.16
C PHE A 35 0.08 -1.73 -5.40
N TYR A 36 -0.04 -0.41 -5.29
CA TYR A 36 0.68 0.41 -4.35
C TYR A 36 -0.21 1.59 -3.95
N SER A 37 0.08 2.21 -2.81
CA SER A 37 -0.58 3.44 -2.37
C SER A 37 0.47 4.44 -1.92
N LEU A 38 0.42 5.65 -2.48
CA LEU A 38 1.26 6.75 -2.06
C LEU A 38 0.39 7.86 -1.48
N SER A 39 0.57 8.14 -0.20
CA SER A 39 -0.21 9.12 0.54
C SER A 39 0.72 10.17 1.14
N ASN A 40 0.55 11.43 0.73
CA ASN A 40 1.34 12.54 1.23
C ASN A 40 0.55 13.32 2.29
N SER A 41 1.21 13.66 3.38
CA SER A 41 0.71 14.56 4.42
C SER A 41 1.75 15.63 4.76
N GLN A 42 1.38 16.60 5.59
CA GLN A 42 2.34 17.63 6.04
C GLN A 42 3.51 17.04 6.85
N GLU A 43 3.34 15.87 7.47
CA GLU A 43 4.33 15.28 8.37
C GLU A 43 5.20 14.22 7.67
N GLU A 44 4.64 13.50 6.70
CA GLU A 44 5.31 12.35 6.08
C GLU A 44 4.76 12.01 4.69
N LEU A 45 5.55 11.22 3.96
CA LEU A 45 5.10 10.44 2.82
C LEU A 45 4.93 8.98 3.26
N SER A 46 3.71 8.45 3.13
CA SER A 46 3.40 7.05 3.43
C SER A 46 3.30 6.25 2.13
N LEU A 47 4.08 5.16 2.06
CA LEU A 47 4.07 4.25 0.92
C LEU A 47 3.64 2.86 1.37
N VAL A 48 2.60 2.33 0.73
CA VAL A 48 2.25 0.90 0.78
C VAL A 48 2.67 0.27 -0.54
N CYS A 49 3.54 -0.73 -0.49
CA CYS A 49 4.03 -1.44 -1.67
C CYS A 49 4.27 -2.92 -1.33
N PRO A 50 4.50 -3.78 -2.34
CA PRO A 50 4.91 -5.14 -2.08
C PRO A 50 6.16 -5.24 -1.19
N GLU A 51 6.19 -6.20 -0.27
CA GLU A 51 7.25 -6.35 0.72
C GLU A 51 8.60 -6.74 0.09
N GLN A 52 8.61 -7.36 -1.10
CA GLN A 52 9.83 -7.67 -1.84
C GLN A 52 10.53 -6.44 -2.45
N MET A 53 9.87 -5.27 -2.48
CA MET A 53 10.45 -4.06 -3.03
C MET A 53 11.46 -3.44 -2.05
N LEU A 54 12.64 -3.10 -2.53
CA LEU A 54 13.70 -2.51 -1.71
C LEU A 54 13.53 -0.99 -1.62
N ILE A 55 12.80 -0.55 -0.59
CA ILE A 55 12.65 0.87 -0.26
C ILE A 55 13.50 1.21 0.96
N GLN A 56 14.32 2.25 0.84
CA GLN A 56 15.05 2.78 1.99
C GLN A 56 14.13 3.65 2.86
N SER A 57 13.81 3.17 4.05
CA SER A 57 12.98 3.87 5.04
C SER A 57 13.55 3.73 6.43
N GLU A 58 13.44 4.77 7.27
CA GLU A 58 13.81 4.67 8.69
C GLU A 58 12.80 3.85 9.50
N ASN A 59 11.52 3.91 9.11
CA ASN A 59 10.43 3.22 9.80
C ASN A 59 9.56 2.47 8.79
N SER A 60 9.32 1.19 9.06
CA SER A 60 8.49 0.33 8.22
C SER A 60 7.69 -0.69 9.03
N SER A 61 6.53 -1.06 8.51
CA SER A 61 5.66 -2.10 9.07
C SER A 61 5.44 -3.20 8.04
N PRO A 62 6.13 -4.36 8.15
CA PRO A 62 6.01 -5.49 7.21
C PRO A 62 4.82 -6.42 7.51
N ASN A 63 4.65 -7.48 6.71
CA ASN A 63 3.67 -8.55 6.90
C ASN A 63 2.19 -8.14 6.82
N TRP A 64 1.85 -7.22 5.91
CA TRP A 64 0.47 -6.83 5.65
C TRP A 64 -0.18 -7.63 4.51
N LYS A 65 -1.48 -7.86 4.63
CA LYS A 65 -2.31 -8.37 3.54
C LYS A 65 -3.36 -7.32 3.16
N CYS A 66 -3.55 -7.13 1.86
CA CYS A 66 -4.54 -6.17 1.35
C CYS A 66 -5.90 -6.86 1.17
N LEU A 67 -6.96 -6.21 1.65
CA LEU A 67 -8.34 -6.61 1.39
C LEU A 67 -8.92 -5.71 0.29
N LYS A 68 -9.32 -6.33 -0.82
CA LYS A 68 -10.00 -5.67 -1.93
C LYS A 68 -11.50 -5.89 -1.82
N VAL A 69 -12.25 -4.80 -1.91
CA VAL A 69 -13.70 -4.86 -2.07
C VAL A 69 -14.03 -5.17 -3.54
N ALA A 70 -14.87 -6.17 -3.77
CA ALA A 70 -15.32 -6.54 -5.11
C ALA A 70 -16.58 -5.77 -5.52
N GLY A 71 -16.61 -5.32 -6.77
CA GLY A 71 -17.76 -4.65 -7.37
C GLY A 71 -17.83 -3.14 -7.06
N PRO A 72 -18.82 -2.44 -7.64
CA PRO A 72 -19.10 -1.04 -7.31
C PRO A 72 -19.59 -0.90 -5.87
N LEU A 73 -19.15 0.18 -5.22
CA LEU A 73 -19.58 0.60 -3.87
C LEU A 73 -20.87 1.41 -3.92
#